data_AF-A0A9D7XME9-F1
#
_entry.id   AF-A0A9D7XME9-F1
#
_cell.length_a   1.000
_cell.length_b   1.000
_cell.length_c   1.000
_cell.angle_alpha   90.00
_cell.angle_beta   90.00
_cell.angle_gamma   90.00
#
_symmetry.space_group_name_H-M   'P 1'
#
loop_
_entity.id
_entity.type
_entity.pdbx_description
1 polymer ?
#
loop_
_entity_poly.entity_id
_entity_poly.type
_entity_poly.pdbx_seq_one_letter_code
_entity_poly.pdbx_strand_id
1 'polypeptide(L)'
;MAIDIILGLFIIGGFWLGYSKGIVATLFSVLEYIIAMLITLGFSPYLSGFLTSTLKMDRMVALILSTFAFFIATLFLIKWLTKKIEASLKKGKLSGSTKIMGGIVMMLVSVFVYSVMLLAIQLLWLNE
;
A
#
# COMPACT_ATOMS: atom_id res chain seq x y z
N MET A 1 -1.16 -22.31 13.30
CA MET A 1 -1.36 -21.70 14.64
C MET A 1 -0.93 -20.23 14.65
N ALA A 2 0.35 -19.87 14.53
CA ALA A 2 0.77 -18.46 14.51
C ALA A 2 0.38 -17.73 13.20
N ILE A 3 0.59 -18.37 12.05
CA ILE A 3 0.21 -17.86 10.71
C ILE A 3 -1.28 -17.51 10.65
N ASP A 4 -2.14 -18.39 11.15
CA ASP A 4 -3.60 -18.20 11.12
C ASP A 4 -4.04 -17.01 11.98
N ILE A 5 -3.39 -16.78 13.13
CA ILE A 5 -3.67 -15.63 14.01
C ILE A 5 -3.29 -14.32 13.31
N ILE A 6 -2.13 -14.28 12.65
CA ILE A 6 -1.68 -13.09 11.92
C ILE A 6 -2.61 -12.82 10.74
N LEU A 7 -3.01 -13.86 9.99
CA LEU A 7 -4.01 -13.73 8.93
C LEU A 7 -5.33 -13.14 9.46
N GLY A 8 -5.80 -13.60 10.63
CA GLY A 8 -6.97 -13.04 11.29
C GLY A 8 -6.85 -11.54 11.59
N LEU A 9 -5.68 -11.08 12.05
CA LEU A 9 -5.41 -9.65 12.26
C LEU A 9 -5.45 -8.85 10.95
N PHE A 10 -4.89 -9.39 9.87
CA PHE A 10 -4.95 -8.75 8.55
C PHE A 10 -6.39 -8.66 8.03
N ILE A 11 -7.20 -9.69 8.23
CA ILE A 11 -8.62 -9.71 7.87
C ILE A 11 -9.38 -8.63 8.64
N ILE A 12 -9.31 -8.64 9.97
CA ILE A 12 -10.05 -7.70 10.83
C ILE A 12 -9.57 -6.26 10.60
N GLY A 13 -8.25 -6.07 10.54
CA GLY A 13 -7.65 -4.75 10.29
C GLY A 13 -7.99 -4.21 8.90
N GLY A 14 -7.92 -5.05 7.87
CA GLY A 14 -8.32 -4.69 6.51
C GLY A 14 -9.80 -4.31 6.44
N PHE A 15 -10.66 -5.13 7.04
CA PHE A 15 -12.09 -4.85 7.10
C PHE A 15 -12.40 -3.53 7.80
N TRP A 16 -11.80 -3.27 8.96
CA TRP A 16 -12.00 -2.02 9.71
C TRP A 16 -11.55 -0.79 8.92
N LEU A 17 -10.38 -0.86 8.28
CA LEU A 17 -9.84 0.21 7.46
C LEU A 17 -10.76 0.54 6.27
N GLY A 18 -11.35 -0.48 5.63
CA GLY A 18 -12.31 -0.28 4.55
C GLY A 18 -13.68 0.20 5.01
N TYR A 19 -14.17 -0.33 6.13
CA TYR A 19 -15.48 -0.02 6.70
C TYR A 19 -15.57 1.46 7.12
N SER A 20 -14.49 2.00 7.68
CA SER A 20 -14.42 3.40 8.12
C SER A 20 -14.48 4.41 6.96
N LYS A 21 -14.02 4.04 5.75
CA LYS A 21 -13.89 4.93 4.60
C LYS A 21 -15.06 4.84 3.61
N GLY A 22 -15.72 3.68 3.53
CA GLY A 22 -16.74 3.34 2.54
C GLY A 22 -16.16 2.94 1.18
N ILE A 23 -16.99 2.30 0.34
CA ILE A 23 -16.58 1.63 -0.89
C ILE A 23 -15.80 2.53 -1.87
N VAL A 24 -16.27 3.76 -2.11
CA VAL A 24 -15.65 4.67 -3.10
C VAL A 24 -14.22 5.01 -2.66
N ALA A 25 -14.04 5.45 -1.42
CA ALA A 25 -12.73 5.81 -0.89
C ALA A 25 -11.80 4.60 -0.72
N THR A 26 -12.36 3.42 -0.44
CA THR A 26 -11.60 2.16 -0.46
C THR A 26 -11.07 1.87 -1.87
N LEU A 27 -11.91 1.92 -2.90
CA LEU A 27 -11.48 1.64 -4.28
C LEU A 27 -10.42 2.63 -4.75
N PHE A 28 -10.62 3.93 -4.46
CA PHE A 28 -9.59 4.94 -4.70
C PHE A 28 -8.30 4.57 -3.95
N SER A 29 -8.34 4.28 -2.65
CA SER A 29 -7.15 3.88 -1.88
C SER A 29 -6.42 2.68 -2.50
N VAL A 30 -7.13 1.68 -3.01
CA VAL A 30 -6.51 0.52 -3.70
C VAL A 30 -5.80 0.95 -4.97
N LEU A 31 -6.46 1.77 -5.80
CA LEU A 31 -5.85 2.32 -7.01
C LEU A 31 -4.63 3.18 -6.70
N GLU A 32 -4.68 4.00 -5.64
CA GLU A 32 -3.55 4.79 -5.18
C GLU A 32 -2.34 3.91 -4.85
N TYR A 33 -2.53 2.81 -4.13
CA TYR A 33 -1.45 1.89 -3.79
C TYR A 33 -0.82 1.27 -5.05
N ILE A 34 -1.64 0.86 -6.01
CA ILE A 34 -1.17 0.28 -7.27
C ILE A 34 -0.36 1.34 -8.05
N ILE A 35 -0.90 2.53 -8.24
CA ILE A 35 -0.24 3.61 -8.98
C ILE A 35 1.07 4.02 -8.29
N ALA A 36 1.06 4.17 -6.96
CA ALA A 36 2.25 4.51 -6.19
C ALA A 36 3.34 3.44 -6.34
N MET A 37 2.95 2.16 -6.30
CA MET A 37 3.89 1.05 -6.48
C MET A 37 4.53 1.08 -7.86
N LEU A 38 3.73 1.24 -8.93
CA LEU A 38 4.23 1.30 -10.31
C LEU A 38 5.18 2.47 -10.53
N ILE A 39 4.82 3.65 -10.07
CA ILE A 39 5.66 4.85 -10.17
C ILE A 39 6.98 4.64 -9.40
N THR A 40 6.90 4.05 -8.20
CA THR A 40 8.09 3.79 -7.38
C THR A 40 9.03 2.80 -8.07
N LEU A 41 8.52 1.71 -8.61
CA LEU A 41 9.35 0.72 -9.30
C LEU A 41 10.06 1.33 -10.52
N GLY A 42 9.41 2.26 -11.23
CA GLY A 42 10.02 2.97 -12.35
C GLY A 42 11.06 4.02 -11.95
N PHE A 43 10.84 4.74 -10.84
CA PHE A 43 11.66 5.90 -10.46
C PHE A 43 12.70 5.63 -9.36
N SER A 44 12.55 4.56 -8.58
CA SER A 44 13.48 4.22 -7.49
C SER A 44 14.94 4.14 -7.95
N PRO A 45 15.29 3.51 -9.10
CA PRO A 45 16.68 3.42 -9.54
C PRO A 45 17.33 4.78 -9.80
N TYR A 46 16.56 5.77 -10.27
CA TYR A 46 17.06 7.13 -10.50
C TYR A 46 17.42 7.81 -9.18
N LEU A 47 16.56 7.66 -8.16
CA LEU A 47 16.84 8.20 -6.83
C LEU A 47 18.00 7.47 -6.17
N SER A 48 18.12 6.15 -6.35
CA SER A 48 19.27 5.36 -5.88
C SER A 48 20.58 5.90 -6.47
N GLY A 49 20.62 6.14 -7.78
CA GLY A 49 21.81 6.70 -8.45
C GLY A 49 22.21 8.08 -7.92
N PHE A 50 21.23 8.91 -7.58
CA PHE A 50 21.47 10.20 -6.94
C PHE A 50 22.06 10.03 -5.53
N LEU A 51 21.50 9.15 -4.70
CA LEU A 51 21.99 8.86 -3.35
C LEU A 51 23.42 8.28 -3.36
N THR A 52 23.72 7.34 -4.26
CA THR A 52 25.07 6.77 -4.37
C THR A 52 26.09 7.81 -4.82
N SER A 53 25.71 8.71 -5.73
CA SER A 53 26.64 9.70 -6.30
C SER A 53 26.90 10.88 -5.36
N THR A 54 25.88 11.36 -4.65
CA THR A 54 25.98 12.54 -3.77
C THR A 54 26.35 12.17 -2.34
N LEU A 55 25.77 11.11 -1.78
CA LEU A 55 25.96 10.72 -0.37
C LEU A 55 26.97 9.58 -0.19
N LYS A 56 27.56 9.05 -1.28
CA LYS A 56 28.52 7.94 -1.27
C LYS A 56 28.04 6.74 -0.45
N MET A 57 26.72 6.51 -0.42
CA MET A 57 26.12 5.38 0.26
C MET A 57 26.43 4.08 -0.49
N ASP A 58 26.50 2.98 0.26
CA ASP A 58 26.56 1.64 -0.32
C ASP A 58 25.40 1.40 -1.29
N ARG A 59 25.65 0.65 -2.36
CA ARG A 59 24.71 0.45 -3.45
C ARG A 59 23.44 -0.27 -3.01
N MET A 60 23.54 -1.26 -2.13
CA MET A 60 22.37 -1.96 -1.60
C MET A 60 21.57 -1.05 -0.67
N VAL A 61 22.26 -0.36 0.24
CA VAL A 61 21.60 0.56 1.19
C VAL A 61 20.88 1.69 0.45
N ALA A 62 21.54 2.29 -0.54
CA ALA A 62 20.96 3.37 -1.34
C ALA A 62 19.71 2.92 -2.12
N LEU A 63 19.70 1.69 -2.65
CA LEU A 63 18.56 1.15 -3.40
C LEU A 63 17.36 0.86 -2.49
N ILE A 64 17.60 0.26 -1.32
CA ILE A 64 16.54 0.01 -0.33
C ILE A 64 15.97 1.36 0.15
N LEU A 65 16.85 2.27 0.57
CA LEU A 65 16.44 3.57 1.11
C LEU A 65 15.69 4.41 0.08
N SER A 66 16.17 4.45 -1.18
CA SER A 66 15.50 5.18 -2.25
C SER A 66 14.14 4.58 -2.56
N THR A 67 14.01 3.25 -2.57
CA THR A 67 12.73 2.58 -2.84
C THR A 67 11.70 2.92 -1.77
N PHE A 68 12.06 2.77 -0.49
CA PHE A 68 11.15 3.09 0.61
C PHE A 68 10.82 4.58 0.67
N ALA A 69 11.83 5.45 0.55
CA ALA A 69 11.62 6.90 0.59
C ALA A 69 10.72 7.37 -0.56
N PHE A 70 10.99 6.89 -1.79
CA PHE A 70 10.21 7.27 -2.96
C PHE A 70 8.80 6.70 -2.92
N PHE A 71 8.61 5.47 -2.41
CA PHE A 71 7.29 4.89 -2.19
C PHE A 71 6.45 5.73 -1.23
N ILE A 72 7.02 6.09 -0.08
CA ILE A 72 6.33 6.92 0.92
C ILE A 72 6.01 8.30 0.35
N ALA A 73 6.97 8.93 -0.33
CA ALA A 73 6.77 10.24 -0.95
C ALA A 73 5.66 10.21 -2.02
N THR A 74 5.68 9.19 -2.89
CA THR A 74 4.69 9.01 -3.95
C THR A 74 3.30 8.72 -3.37
N LEU A 75 3.21 7.85 -2.36
CA LEU A 75 1.96 7.59 -1.64
C LEU A 75 1.41 8.86 -1.01
N PHE A 76 2.27 9.68 -0.40
CA PHE A 76 1.86 10.94 0.22
C PHE A 76 1.32 11.92 -0.83
N LEU A 77 2.03 12.08 -1.95
CA LEU A 77 1.62 12.93 -3.08
C LEU A 77 0.27 12.49 -3.65
N ILE A 78 0.13 11.20 -3.97
CA ILE A 78 -1.11 10.66 -4.53
C ILE A 78 -2.26 10.81 -3.54
N LYS A 79 -2.08 10.44 -2.27
CA LYS A 79 -3.11 10.59 -1.24
C LYS A 79 -3.55 12.04 -1.06
N TRP A 80 -2.62 12.98 -1.16
CA TRP A 80 -2.95 14.40 -1.08
C TRP A 80 -3.83 14.84 -2.27
N LEU A 81 -3.53 14.39 -3.48
CA LEU A 81 -4.33 14.67 -4.68
C LEU A 81 -5.72 14.02 -4.59
N THR A 82 -5.79 12.72 -4.27
CA THR A 82 -7.05 11.99 -4.20
C THR A 82 -7.95 12.49 -3.08
N LYS A 83 -7.41 12.91 -1.93
CA LYS A 83 -8.23 13.50 -0.86
C LYS A 83 -9.01 14.72 -1.34
N LYS A 84 -8.44 15.55 -2.21
CA LYS A 84 -9.13 16.70 -2.81
C LYS A 84 -10.27 16.26 -3.73
N ILE A 85 -10.03 15.21 -4.51
CA ILE A 85 -11.02 14.61 -5.42
C ILE A 85 -12.16 13.95 -4.62
N GLU A 86 -11.82 13.14 -3.62
CA GLU A 86 -12.76 12.48 -2.71
C GLU A 86 -13.62 13.48 -1.95
N ALA A 87 -13.05 14.59 -1.47
CA ALA A 87 -13.81 15.64 -0.77
C ALA A 87 -14.89 16.25 -1.67
N SER A 88 -14.65 16.32 -2.98
CA SER A 88 -15.62 16.81 -3.96
C SER A 88 -16.71 15.77 -4.28
N LEU A 89 -16.36 14.48 -4.24
CA LEU A 89 -17.26 13.35 -4.53
C LEU A 89 -18.13 12.93 -3.33
N LYS A 90 -17.65 13.10 -2.09
CA LYS A 90 -18.34 12.70 -0.84
C LYS A 90 -19.49 13.64 -0.43
N LYS A 91 -20.24 14.18 -1.39
CA LYS A 91 -21.48 14.95 -1.11
C LYS A 91 -22.68 14.06 -0.73
N GLY A 92 -22.55 12.74 -0.79
CA GLY A 92 -23.60 11.77 -0.42
C GLY A 92 -23.44 11.19 0.99
N LYS A 93 -24.56 10.83 1.64
CA LYS A 93 -24.56 10.11 2.92
C LYS A 93 -23.99 8.70 2.75
N LEU A 94 -23.03 8.32 3.58
CA LEU A 94 -22.55 6.93 3.68
C LEU A 94 -23.65 6.03 4.25
N SER A 95 -24.23 5.18 3.41
CA SER A 95 -25.16 4.13 3.86
C SER A 95 -24.41 2.95 4.45
N GLY A 96 -25.05 2.19 5.36
CA GLY A 96 -24.46 0.99 5.96
C GLY A 96 -23.93 -0.01 4.93
N SER A 97 -24.64 -0.18 3.81
CA SER A 97 -24.21 -1.04 2.69
C SER A 97 -22.87 -0.60 2.08
N THR A 98 -22.68 0.72 1.83
CA THR A 98 -21.42 1.23 1.27
C THR A 98 -20.22 1.02 2.19
N LYS A 99 -20.42 1.04 3.52
CA LYS A 99 -19.37 0.76 4.49
C LYS A 99 -18.99 -0.72 4.49
N ILE A 100 -19.98 -1.61 4.48
CA ILE A 100 -19.76 -3.06 4.44
C ILE A 100 -19.00 -3.45 3.17
N MET A 101 -19.41 -2.95 2.01
CA MET A 101 -18.70 -3.19 0.75
C MET A 101 -17.25 -2.68 0.80
N GLY A 102 -17.04 -1.48 1.35
CA GLY A 102 -15.68 -0.94 1.54
C GLY A 102 -14.83 -1.82 2.45
N GLY A 103 -15.41 -2.38 3.52
CA GLY A 103 -14.74 -3.33 4.42
C GLY A 103 -14.36 -4.63 3.71
N ILE A 104 -15.29 -5.23 2.96
CA ILE A 104 -15.04 -6.47 2.20
C ILE A 104 -13.89 -6.28 1.20
N VAL A 105 -13.88 -5.17 0.45
CA VAL A 105 -12.81 -4.90 -0.51
C VAL A 105 -11.47 -4.77 0.18
N MET A 106 -11.34 -3.99 1.26
CA MET A 106 -10.05 -3.88 1.95
C MET A 106 -9.64 -5.17 2.68
N MET A 107 -10.60 -5.99 3.12
CA MET A 107 -10.31 -7.32 3.65
C MET A 107 -9.67 -8.21 2.58
N LEU A 108 -10.23 -8.24 1.37
CA LEU A 108 -9.65 -9.02 0.27
C LEU A 108 -8.25 -8.52 -0.09
N VAL A 109 -8.06 -7.20 -0.12
CA VAL A 109 -6.75 -6.59 -0.37
C VAL A 109 -5.76 -6.92 0.74
N SER A 110 -6.17 -6.90 2.01
CA SER A 110 -5.26 -7.22 3.11
C SER A 110 -4.85 -8.70 3.11
N VAL A 111 -5.77 -9.60 2.78
CA VAL A 111 -5.47 -11.03 2.58
C VAL A 111 -4.51 -11.22 1.42
N PHE A 112 -4.72 -10.52 0.31
CA PHE A 112 -3.81 -10.56 -0.84
C PHE A 112 -2.40 -10.08 -0.46
N VAL A 113 -2.29 -8.95 0.23
CA VAL A 113 -1.00 -8.41 0.71
C VAL A 113 -0.32 -9.42 1.64
N TYR A 114 -1.05 -10.01 2.58
CA TYR A 114 -0.52 -11.03 3.48
C TYR A 114 0.02 -12.25 2.72
N SER A 115 -0.70 -12.72 1.70
CA SER A 115 -0.28 -13.83 0.84
C SER A 115 1.02 -13.53 0.09
N VAL A 116 1.14 -12.33 -0.49
CA VAL A 116 2.38 -11.89 -1.17
C VAL A 116 3.55 -11.80 -0.20
N MET A 117 3.32 -11.31 1.03
CA MET A 117 4.37 -11.25 2.06
C MET A 117 4.86 -12.64 2.45
N LEU A 118 3.96 -13.60 2.66
CA LEU A 118 4.34 -14.99 2.95
C LEU A 118 5.15 -15.59 1.81
N LEU A 119 4.74 -15.38 0.55
CA LEU A 119 5.46 -15.85 -0.62
C LEU A 119 6.87 -15.24 -0.72
N ALA A 120 7.01 -13.93 -0.46
CA ALA A 120 8.31 -13.26 -0.46
C ALA A 120 9.26 -13.82 0.61
N ILE A 121 8.75 -14.08 1.82
CA ILE A 121 9.52 -14.70 2.90
C ILE A 121 9.96 -16.11 2.51
N GLN A 122 9.05 -16.91 1.94
CA GLN A 122 9.36 -18.27 1.51
C GLN A 122 10.40 -18.29 0.39
N LEU A 123 10.33 -17.34 -0.56
CA LEU A 123 11.31 -17.21 -1.63
C LEU A 123 12.71 -16.85 -1.11
N LEU A 124 12.80 -15.96 -0.12
CA LEU A 124 14.08 -15.63 0.53
C LEU A 124 14.70 -16.85 1.21
N TRP A 125 13.87 -17.66 1.88
CA TRP A 125 14.33 -18.86 2.59
C TRP A 125 14.76 -20.01 1.65
N LEU A 126 14.26 -20.04 0.42
CA LEU A 126 14.64 -21.04 -0.60
C LEU A 126 15.90 -20.69 -1.39
N ASN A 127 16.36 -19.43 -1.31
CA ASN A 127 17.54 -18.93 -2.00
C ASN A 127 18.81 -18.89 -1.11
N GLU A 128 18.70 -19.36 0.13
CA GLU A 128 19.84 -19.70 1.01
C GLU A 128 20.11 -21.20 0.99
#